data_AF-A0A355C610-F1
#
_entry.id   AF-A0A355C610-F1
#
_cell.length_a   1.000
_cell.length_b   1.000
_cell.length_c   1.000
_cell.angle_alpha   90.00
_cell.angle_beta   90.00
_cell.angle_gamma   90.00
#
_symmetry.space_group_name_H-M   'P 1'
#
loop_
_entity.id
_entity.type
_entity.pdbx_description
1 polymer ?
#
loop_
_entity_poly.entity_id
_entity_poly.type
_entity_poly.pdbx_seq_one_letter_code
_entity_poly.pdbx_strand_id
1 'polypeptide(L)'
;FSGYQQLQNNTRIFVYMEPDIQPQGANDKAASGQNAHLVLSYPSNTKQLKLRYGISFIDTVQAKKNLYREMSGFDPSGVAEKGRQTWNETLGKIKVDGGSYDDKVVFYTSLYRTYERPVCISEDGRYFSAFDGEIHNDNGAPFYTDDWIWDTYRATHPLRTIIETEMESDILNSFLKMSEQMPEFWWPTFPEITGDSRRMNSNHGIATVIDAYRKGLKGIDLARIYPAVRNAVM
;
A
#
# COMPACT_ATOMS: atom_id res chain seq x y z
N PHE A 1 -10.92 12.05 -17.03
CA PHE A 1 -9.90 11.28 -17.75
C PHE A 1 -9.66 9.99 -17.01
N SER A 2 -9.46 8.88 -17.72
CA SER A 2 -9.16 7.60 -17.09
C SER A 2 -8.22 6.80 -17.95
N GLY A 3 -7.45 5.91 -17.33
CA GLY A 3 -6.53 5.03 -18.00
C GLY A 3 -5.97 4.00 -17.05
N TYR A 4 -5.01 3.23 -17.53
CA TYR A 4 -4.27 2.30 -16.70
C TYR A 4 -2.86 2.11 -17.23
N GLN A 5 -1.98 1.63 -16.36
CA GLN A 5 -0.68 1.11 -16.73
C GLN A 5 -0.63 -0.39 -16.42
N GLN A 6 -0.22 -1.17 -17.42
CA GLN A 6 0.12 -2.58 -17.22
C GLN A 6 1.47 -2.67 -16.51
N LEU A 7 1.49 -3.32 -15.35
CA LEU A 7 2.70 -3.71 -14.63
C LEU A 7 3.01 -5.17 -14.94
N GLN A 8 3.93 -5.76 -14.17
CA GLN A 8 4.28 -7.18 -14.28
C GLN A 8 3.17 -8.08 -13.72
N ASN A 9 3.22 -9.38 -14.04
CA ASN A 9 2.36 -10.43 -13.47
C ASN A 9 0.87 -10.08 -13.50
N ASN A 10 0.36 -9.66 -14.67
CA ASN A 10 -1.02 -9.24 -14.91
C ASN A 10 -1.55 -8.11 -14.02
N THR A 11 -0.70 -7.49 -13.20
CA THR A 11 -1.09 -6.40 -12.32
C THR A 11 -1.30 -5.14 -13.13
N ARG A 12 -2.40 -4.43 -12.88
CA ARG A 12 -2.70 -3.14 -13.50
C ARG A 12 -2.93 -2.11 -12.42
N ILE A 13 -2.43 -0.90 -12.65
CA ILE A 13 -2.83 0.27 -11.87
C ILE A 13 -3.69 1.17 -12.74
N PHE A 14 -4.92 1.39 -12.29
CA PHE A 14 -5.91 2.24 -12.93
C PHE A 14 -5.89 3.63 -12.32
N VAL A 15 -6.16 4.64 -13.13
CA VAL A 15 -6.29 6.03 -12.69
C VAL A 15 -7.60 6.62 -13.19
N TYR A 16 -8.25 7.40 -12.34
CA TYR A 16 -9.35 8.28 -12.71
C TYR A 16 -9.02 9.70 -12.24
N MET A 17 -8.99 10.65 -13.17
CA MET A 17 -8.58 12.04 -12.94
C MET A 17 -9.64 13.02 -13.43
N GLU A 18 -9.84 14.09 -12.66
CA GLU A 18 -10.72 15.20 -13.00
C GLU A 18 -9.95 16.52 -12.86
N PRO A 19 -10.00 17.40 -13.87
CA PRO A 19 -9.62 18.79 -13.72
C PRO A 19 -10.80 19.64 -13.23
N ASP A 20 -10.52 20.73 -12.52
CA ASP A 20 -11.55 21.70 -12.10
C ASP A 20 -12.10 22.51 -13.28
N ILE A 21 -11.25 22.75 -14.29
CA ILE A 21 -11.60 23.39 -15.56
C ILE A 21 -11.58 22.31 -16.65
N GLN A 22 -12.59 22.25 -17.52
CA GLN A 22 -12.54 21.33 -18.66
C GLN A 22 -11.55 21.84 -19.73
N PRO A 23 -10.71 20.97 -20.32
CA PRO A 23 -9.81 21.39 -21.38
C PRO A 23 -10.59 21.82 -22.62
N GLN A 24 -10.07 22.83 -23.33
CA GLN A 24 -10.64 23.33 -24.60
C GLN A 24 -10.27 22.44 -25.80
N GLY A 25 -9.26 21.59 -25.65
CA GLY A 25 -8.85 20.64 -26.67
C GLY A 25 -7.93 19.57 -26.12
N ALA A 26 -7.76 18.51 -26.89
CA ALA A 26 -6.76 17.47 -26.65
C ALA A 26 -6.12 17.09 -27.99
N ASN A 27 -4.87 16.61 -27.98
CA ASN A 27 -4.24 16.06 -29.18
C ASN A 27 -5.02 14.88 -29.75
N ASP A 28 -5.56 14.04 -28.86
CA ASP A 28 -6.31 12.82 -29.20
C ASP A 28 -7.41 12.54 -28.18
N LYS A 29 -8.37 11.67 -28.54
CA LYS A 29 -9.42 11.18 -27.61
C LYS A 29 -8.93 10.06 -26.68
N ALA A 30 -7.95 9.29 -27.13
CA ALA A 30 -7.34 8.19 -26.40
C ALA A 30 -5.94 7.93 -26.96
N ALA A 31 -5.06 7.37 -26.14
CA ALA A 31 -3.74 6.90 -26.53
C ALA A 31 -3.48 5.52 -25.90
N SER A 32 -2.76 4.65 -26.60
CA SER A 32 -2.40 3.31 -26.14
C SER A 32 -1.03 2.90 -26.65
N GLY A 33 -0.43 1.90 -26.00
CA GLY A 33 0.93 1.45 -26.28
C GLY A 33 1.98 2.03 -25.32
N GLN A 34 3.25 1.75 -25.62
CA GLN A 34 4.37 2.22 -24.82
C GLN A 34 4.52 3.75 -24.97
N ASN A 35 4.73 4.45 -23.85
CA ASN A 35 4.84 5.93 -23.81
C ASN A 35 3.60 6.68 -24.33
N ALA A 36 2.42 6.03 -24.25
CA ALA A 36 1.15 6.67 -24.56
C ALA A 36 0.92 7.89 -23.64
N HIS A 37 0.50 9.00 -24.23
CA HIS A 37 0.24 10.25 -23.52
C HIS A 37 -0.92 11.02 -24.16
N LEU A 38 -1.56 11.88 -23.35
CA LEU A 38 -2.54 12.85 -23.80
C LEU A 38 -2.06 14.25 -23.42
N VAL A 39 -2.10 15.16 -24.38
CA VAL A 39 -1.83 16.59 -24.20
C VAL A 39 -3.17 17.31 -24.15
N LEU A 40 -3.49 17.89 -23.00
CA LEU A 40 -4.71 18.66 -22.77
C LEU A 40 -4.42 20.15 -22.87
N SER A 41 -5.15 20.84 -23.74
CA SER A 41 -5.03 22.28 -23.98
C SER A 41 -6.06 23.04 -23.14
N TYR A 42 -5.65 24.15 -22.54
CA TYR A 42 -6.49 25.03 -21.74
C TYR A 42 -6.44 26.47 -22.27
N PRO A 43 -7.45 27.32 -21.98
CA PRO A 43 -7.44 28.72 -22.36
C PRO A 43 -6.15 29.42 -21.91
N SER A 44 -5.58 30.30 -22.73
CA SER A 44 -4.30 30.97 -22.46
C SER A 44 -4.31 31.87 -21.22
N ASN A 45 -5.49 32.29 -20.77
CA ASN A 45 -5.69 33.04 -19.55
C ASN A 45 -5.84 32.17 -18.29
N THR A 46 -5.79 30.84 -18.40
CA THR A 46 -5.80 29.91 -17.25
C THR A 46 -4.54 30.11 -16.42
N LYS A 47 -4.67 30.69 -15.22
CA LYS A 47 -3.54 30.96 -14.30
C LYS A 47 -3.32 29.84 -13.29
N GLN A 48 -4.36 29.09 -12.97
CA GLN A 48 -4.33 27.97 -12.04
C GLN A 48 -5.25 26.89 -12.57
N LEU A 49 -4.79 25.65 -12.47
CA LEU A 49 -5.55 24.44 -12.79
C LEU A 49 -5.42 23.52 -11.58
N LYS A 50 -6.53 23.03 -11.06
CA LYS A 50 -6.52 22.02 -10.01
C LYS A 50 -6.88 20.67 -10.61
N LEU A 51 -6.11 19.66 -10.23
CA LEU A 51 -6.34 18.29 -10.63
C LEU A 51 -6.58 17.46 -9.38
N ARG A 52 -7.49 16.50 -9.49
CA ARG A 52 -7.68 15.45 -8.48
C ARG A 52 -7.74 14.11 -9.19
N TYR A 53 -7.18 13.09 -8.55
CA TYR A 53 -7.19 11.75 -9.12
C TYR A 53 -7.27 10.68 -8.03
N GLY A 54 -7.88 9.56 -8.38
CA GLY A 54 -7.84 8.33 -7.61
C GLY A 54 -7.14 7.24 -8.40
N ILE A 55 -6.59 6.27 -7.67
CA ILE A 55 -5.98 5.07 -8.23
C ILE A 55 -6.71 3.82 -7.74
N SER A 56 -6.54 2.71 -8.45
CA SER A 56 -7.05 1.39 -8.06
C SER A 56 -6.23 0.29 -8.70
N PHE A 57 -6.11 -0.87 -8.05
CA PHE A 57 -5.62 -2.10 -8.66
C PHE A 57 -6.72 -2.96 -9.28
N ILE A 58 -8.00 -2.58 -9.11
CA ILE A 58 -9.17 -3.33 -9.57
C ILE A 58 -9.61 -2.85 -10.95
N ASP A 59 -10.09 -1.61 -11.06
CA ASP A 59 -10.55 -1.01 -12.33
C ASP A 59 -10.71 0.52 -12.22
N THR A 60 -11.07 1.18 -13.34
CA THR A 60 -11.29 2.64 -13.38
C THR A 60 -12.54 3.09 -12.63
N VAL A 61 -13.54 2.22 -12.45
CA VAL A 61 -14.76 2.51 -11.69
C VAL A 61 -14.44 2.56 -10.20
N GLN A 62 -13.63 1.64 -9.71
CA GLN A 62 -13.11 1.61 -8.36
C GLN A 62 -12.17 2.80 -8.10
N ALA A 63 -11.28 3.14 -9.04
CA ALA A 63 -10.43 4.34 -8.93
C ALA A 63 -11.26 5.62 -8.77
N LYS A 64 -12.38 5.74 -9.52
CA LYS A 64 -13.33 6.85 -9.39
C LYS A 64 -14.03 6.86 -8.03
N LYS A 65 -14.46 5.70 -7.52
CA LYS A 65 -15.07 5.58 -6.19
C LYS A 65 -14.09 6.00 -5.10
N ASN A 66 -12.83 5.55 -5.18
CA ASN A 66 -11.79 5.93 -4.23
C ASN A 66 -11.58 7.45 -4.21
N LEU A 67 -11.45 8.08 -5.38
CA LEU A 67 -11.35 9.55 -5.49
C LEU A 67 -12.51 10.25 -4.76
N TYR A 68 -13.75 9.85 -5.02
CA TYR A 68 -14.92 10.51 -4.43
C TYR A 68 -15.09 10.22 -2.93
N ARG A 69 -14.63 9.06 -2.45
CA ARG A 69 -14.63 8.69 -1.04
C ARG A 69 -13.59 9.49 -0.24
N GLU A 70 -12.42 9.71 -0.83
CA GLU A 70 -11.26 10.26 -0.11
C GLU A 70 -11.11 11.77 -0.26
N MET A 71 -11.60 12.35 -1.36
CA MET A 71 -11.48 13.78 -1.67
C MET A 71 -12.81 14.38 -2.14
N SER A 72 -13.38 15.27 -1.35
CA SER A 72 -14.50 16.12 -1.77
C SER A 72 -13.99 17.40 -2.44
N GLY A 73 -14.44 17.66 -3.67
CA GLY A 73 -14.06 18.86 -4.43
C GLY A 73 -12.56 18.97 -4.78
N PHE A 74 -12.11 20.22 -4.93
CA PHE A 74 -10.76 20.62 -5.36
C PHE A 74 -10.10 21.52 -4.29
N ASP A 75 -9.82 20.92 -3.13
CA ASP A 75 -9.23 21.59 -1.95
C ASP A 75 -7.89 20.96 -1.54
N PRO A 76 -6.77 21.35 -2.19
CA PRO A 76 -5.45 20.84 -1.83
C PRO A 76 -5.03 21.23 -0.41
N SER A 77 -5.48 22.37 0.11
CA SER A 77 -5.22 22.80 1.48
C SER A 77 -5.87 21.89 2.52
N GLY A 78 -7.15 21.54 2.32
CA GLY A 78 -7.86 20.63 3.21
C GLY A 78 -7.25 19.22 3.20
N VAL A 79 -6.80 18.74 2.03
CA VAL A 79 -6.08 17.46 1.91
C VAL A 79 -4.75 17.50 2.66
N ALA A 80 -3.98 18.59 2.51
CA ALA A 80 -2.71 18.76 3.22
C ALA A 80 -2.88 18.81 4.74
N GLU A 81 -3.94 19.47 5.24
CA GLU A 81 -4.22 19.55 6.67
C GLU A 81 -4.65 18.20 7.24
N LYS A 82 -5.55 17.48 6.57
CA LYS A 82 -5.93 16.12 6.96
C LYS A 82 -4.71 15.19 7.01
N GLY A 83 -3.84 15.26 6.01
CA GLY A 83 -2.58 14.49 5.99
C GLY A 83 -1.66 14.85 7.15
N ARG A 84 -1.52 16.14 7.49
CA ARG A 84 -0.73 16.60 8.63
C ARG A 84 -1.29 16.06 9.95
N GLN A 85 -2.61 16.08 10.12
CA GLN A 85 -3.25 15.55 11.32
C GLN A 85 -2.97 14.04 11.46
N THR A 86 -3.19 13.27 10.39
CA THR A 86 -2.91 11.82 10.38
C THR A 86 -1.45 11.53 10.73
N TRP A 87 -0.50 12.26 10.15
CA TRP A 87 0.91 12.07 10.49
C TRP A 87 1.25 12.47 11.93
N ASN A 88 0.64 13.52 12.47
CA ASN A 88 0.84 13.90 13.87
C ASN A 88 0.28 12.85 14.83
N GLU A 89 -0.87 12.25 14.54
CA GLU A 89 -1.45 11.16 15.33
C GLU A 89 -0.55 9.91 15.28
N THR A 90 -0.08 9.54 14.08
CA THR A 90 0.80 8.38 13.87
C THR A 90 2.16 8.56 14.52
N LEU A 91 2.88 9.65 14.22
CA LEU A 91 4.22 9.90 14.77
C LEU A 91 4.17 10.24 16.27
N GLY A 92 3.04 10.79 16.74
CA GLY A 92 2.78 11.09 18.14
C GLY A 92 2.64 9.87 19.06
N LYS A 93 2.59 8.65 18.50
CA LYS A 93 2.63 7.38 19.27
C LYS A 93 3.91 7.25 20.08
N ILE A 94 5.01 7.89 19.65
CA ILE A 94 6.24 8.01 20.43
C ILE A 94 6.56 9.49 20.65
N LYS A 95 6.62 9.88 21.93
CA LYS A 95 7.04 11.22 22.35
C LYS A 95 8.47 11.16 22.87
N VAL A 96 9.33 12.02 22.35
CA VAL A 96 10.73 12.13 22.76
C VAL A 96 10.99 13.49 23.39
N ASP A 97 11.63 13.49 24.56
CA ASP A 97 12.03 14.68 25.31
C ASP A 97 13.56 14.74 25.43
N GLY A 98 14.10 15.96 25.53
CA GLY A 98 15.55 16.22 25.45
C GLY A 98 16.08 16.22 24.01
N GLY A 99 17.41 16.20 23.87
CA GLY A 99 18.11 16.26 22.58
C GLY A 99 18.10 17.63 21.89
N SER A 100 18.85 17.74 20.80
CA SER A 100 18.84 18.89 19.91
C SER A 100 17.62 18.86 18.96
N TYR A 101 17.38 19.96 18.25
CA TYR A 101 16.38 19.97 17.17
C TYR A 101 16.71 18.93 16.10
N ASP A 102 17.99 18.80 15.75
CA ASP A 102 18.45 17.87 14.71
C ASP A 102 18.23 16.40 15.12
N ASP A 103 18.41 16.06 16.40
CA ASP A 103 18.10 14.73 16.92
C ASP A 103 16.62 14.37 16.72
N LYS A 104 15.73 15.35 16.95
CA LYS A 104 14.28 15.18 16.71
C LYS A 104 13.96 15.01 15.24
N VAL A 105 14.63 15.77 14.36
CA VAL A 105 14.48 15.63 12.90
C VAL A 105 14.87 14.22 12.46
N VAL A 106 16.02 13.72 12.91
CA VAL A 106 16.48 12.35 12.61
C VAL A 106 15.45 11.34 13.12
N PHE A 107 15.06 11.43 14.38
CA PHE A 107 14.13 10.50 14.99
C PHE A 107 12.78 10.43 14.26
N TYR A 108 12.11 11.57 14.08
CA TYR A 108 10.78 11.59 13.46
C TYR A 108 10.81 11.28 11.97
N THR A 109 11.90 11.62 11.26
CA THR A 109 12.09 11.20 9.87
C THR A 109 12.27 9.69 9.78
N SER A 110 13.07 9.09 10.65
CA SER A 110 13.25 7.63 10.72
C SER A 110 11.94 6.93 11.07
N LEU A 111 11.18 7.42 12.05
CA LEU A 111 9.88 6.85 12.41
C LEU A 111 8.89 6.94 11.23
N TYR A 112 8.81 8.09 10.55
CA TYR A 112 8.01 8.25 9.33
C TYR A 112 8.36 7.19 8.27
N ARG A 113 9.65 6.92 8.07
CA ARG A 113 10.10 5.90 7.09
C ARG A 113 9.66 4.48 7.43
N THR A 114 9.39 4.15 8.70
CA THR A 114 8.86 2.83 9.07
C THR A 114 7.41 2.60 8.62
N TYR A 115 6.71 3.64 8.18
CA TYR A 115 5.36 3.57 7.63
C TYR A 115 5.34 3.52 6.09
N GLU A 116 6.50 3.50 5.43
CA GLU A 116 6.56 3.48 3.96
C GLU A 116 5.99 2.19 3.38
N ARG A 117 6.24 1.04 4.03
CA ARG A 117 5.86 -0.30 3.58
C ARG A 117 5.55 -1.22 4.75
N PRO A 118 4.59 -2.17 4.65
CA PRO A 118 3.78 -2.47 3.48
C PRO A 118 2.64 -1.48 3.24
N VAL A 119 2.00 -1.59 2.09
CA VAL A 119 0.83 -0.77 1.70
C VAL A 119 -0.45 -1.61 1.73
N CYS A 120 -1.53 -1.00 2.22
CA CYS A 120 -2.87 -1.58 2.13
C CYS A 120 -3.43 -1.35 0.73
N ILE A 121 -3.89 -2.42 0.07
CA ILE A 121 -4.52 -2.36 -1.25
C ILE A 121 -5.98 -2.81 -1.23
N SER A 122 -6.60 -2.87 -0.04
CA SER A 122 -8.04 -3.05 0.10
C SER A 122 -8.79 -1.79 -0.37
N GLU A 123 -9.78 -2.00 -1.23
CA GLU A 123 -10.60 -0.99 -1.89
C GLU A 123 -12.08 -1.42 -1.82
N ASP A 124 -12.89 -0.74 -0.99
CA ASP A 124 -14.31 -1.06 -0.75
C ASP A 124 -14.56 -2.55 -0.41
N GLY A 125 -13.76 -3.10 0.51
CA GLY A 125 -13.92 -4.49 0.97
C GLY A 125 -13.38 -5.54 0.01
N ARG A 126 -12.62 -5.14 -1.02
CA ARG A 126 -12.05 -6.02 -2.05
C ARG A 126 -10.62 -5.66 -2.35
N TYR A 127 -9.84 -6.55 -2.95
CA TYR A 127 -8.49 -6.26 -3.40
C TYR A 127 -8.15 -7.11 -4.62
N PHE A 128 -7.28 -6.61 -5.50
CA PHE A 128 -6.66 -7.41 -6.54
C PHE A 128 -5.41 -8.09 -5.97
N SER A 129 -5.26 -9.39 -6.17
CA SER A 129 -4.06 -10.12 -5.77
C SER A 129 -3.20 -10.48 -6.98
N ALA A 130 -1.94 -10.04 -6.96
CA ALA A 130 -0.96 -10.44 -7.97
C ALA A 130 -0.44 -11.89 -7.78
N PHE A 131 -0.85 -12.57 -6.70
CA PHE A 131 -0.41 -13.93 -6.38
C PHE A 131 -1.19 -14.99 -7.16
N ASP A 132 -2.45 -14.71 -7.51
CA ASP A 132 -3.28 -15.53 -8.39
C ASP A 132 -3.89 -14.77 -9.59
N GLY A 133 -3.80 -13.44 -9.60
CA GLY A 133 -4.34 -12.59 -10.66
C GLY A 133 -5.83 -12.29 -10.52
N GLU A 134 -6.43 -12.56 -9.36
CA GLU A 134 -7.87 -12.46 -9.13
C GLU A 134 -8.26 -11.32 -8.18
N ILE A 135 -9.54 -10.94 -8.21
CA ILE A 135 -10.12 -9.98 -7.27
C ILE A 135 -10.80 -10.75 -6.14
N HIS A 136 -10.38 -10.46 -4.91
CA HIS A 136 -10.85 -11.12 -3.69
C HIS A 136 -11.68 -10.16 -2.83
N ASN A 137 -12.55 -10.72 -1.98
CA ASN A 137 -13.14 -9.98 -0.87
C ASN A 137 -12.17 -10.00 0.31
N ASP A 138 -12.00 -8.86 0.97
CA ASP A 138 -11.14 -8.76 2.16
C ASP A 138 -11.83 -9.30 3.43
N ASN A 139 -13.16 -9.47 3.37
CA ASN A 139 -14.02 -9.96 4.44
C ASN A 139 -13.86 -9.17 5.75
N GLY A 140 -13.61 -7.87 5.65
CA GLY A 140 -13.41 -6.97 6.78
C GLY A 140 -12.00 -7.00 7.37
N ALA A 141 -11.07 -7.77 6.79
CA ALA A 141 -9.67 -7.82 7.19
C ALA A 141 -8.78 -7.25 6.05
N PRO A 142 -8.16 -6.07 6.22
CA PRO A 142 -7.38 -5.41 5.18
C PRO A 142 -6.30 -6.32 4.57
N PHE A 143 -6.01 -6.12 3.28
CA PHE A 143 -4.94 -6.82 2.58
C PHE A 143 -3.74 -5.89 2.34
N TYR A 144 -2.61 -6.23 2.96
CA TYR A 144 -1.33 -5.54 2.84
C TYR A 144 -0.37 -6.31 1.93
N THR A 145 0.37 -5.60 1.08
CA THR A 145 1.46 -6.15 0.26
C THR A 145 2.61 -5.15 0.14
N ASP A 146 3.66 -5.52 -0.61
CA ASP A 146 4.86 -4.71 -0.83
C ASP A 146 5.69 -4.55 0.45
N ASP A 147 6.24 -5.65 0.94
CA ASP A 147 7.11 -5.65 2.11
C ASP A 147 8.49 -6.25 1.78
N TRP A 148 9.52 -5.57 2.24
CA TRP A 148 10.91 -5.99 2.09
C TRP A 148 11.30 -6.81 3.30
N ILE A 149 10.60 -7.93 3.52
CA ILE A 149 10.66 -8.72 4.75
C ILE A 149 12.07 -9.21 5.10
N TRP A 150 12.95 -9.35 4.09
CA TRP A 150 14.37 -9.60 4.32
C TRP A 150 15.05 -8.53 5.16
N ASP A 151 14.63 -7.27 5.07
CA ASP A 151 15.11 -6.13 5.84
C ASP A 151 14.26 -5.88 7.08
N THR A 152 12.94 -5.77 6.87
CA THR A 152 12.00 -5.20 7.85
C THR A 152 11.82 -6.09 9.09
N TYR A 153 12.07 -7.41 8.99
CA TYR A 153 11.95 -8.33 10.13
C TYR A 153 12.90 -7.97 11.29
N ARG A 154 13.99 -7.27 11.00
CA ARG A 154 15.04 -6.95 11.99
C ARG A 154 14.62 -5.89 13.00
N ALA A 155 13.81 -4.92 12.58
CA ALA A 155 13.49 -3.75 13.41
C ALA A 155 12.09 -3.21 13.17
N THR A 156 11.65 -3.10 11.92
CA THR A 156 10.34 -2.51 11.59
C THR A 156 9.18 -3.37 12.09
N HIS A 157 9.18 -4.68 11.83
CA HIS A 157 8.16 -5.57 12.40
C HIS A 157 8.22 -5.64 13.93
N PRO A 158 9.39 -5.84 14.57
CA PRO A 158 9.50 -5.73 16.02
C PRO A 158 8.94 -4.42 16.59
N LEU A 159 9.18 -3.27 15.94
CA LEU A 159 8.60 -2.00 16.34
C LEU A 159 7.06 -2.02 16.25
N ARG A 160 6.48 -2.55 15.17
CA ARG A 160 5.03 -2.65 15.01
C ARG A 160 4.37 -3.55 16.06
N THR A 161 5.05 -4.60 16.53
CA THR A 161 4.54 -5.39 17.67
C THR A 161 4.37 -4.57 18.97
N ILE A 162 4.93 -3.36 19.03
CA ILE A 162 4.82 -2.44 20.18
C ILE A 162 3.80 -1.33 19.89
N ILE A 163 3.91 -0.67 18.73
CA ILE A 163 3.15 0.56 18.45
C ILE A 163 1.99 0.38 17.44
N GLU A 164 1.89 -0.77 16.79
CA GLU A 164 0.95 -1.04 15.69
C GLU A 164 0.46 -2.50 15.70
N THR A 165 0.06 -3.03 16.86
CA THR A 165 -0.22 -4.47 17.02
C THR A 165 -1.31 -5.01 16.09
N GLU A 166 -2.36 -4.22 15.83
CA GLU A 166 -3.45 -4.62 14.93
C GLU A 166 -2.98 -4.65 13.47
N MET A 167 -2.27 -3.61 13.04
CA MET A 167 -1.69 -3.54 11.69
C MET A 167 -0.70 -4.68 11.45
N GLU A 168 0.14 -5.01 12.44
CA GLU A 168 1.08 -6.14 12.32
C GLU A 168 0.34 -7.47 12.13
N SER A 169 -0.75 -7.68 12.87
CA SER A 169 -1.60 -8.85 12.68
C SER A 169 -2.25 -8.88 11.30
N ASP A 170 -2.73 -7.74 10.79
CA ASP A 170 -3.30 -7.67 9.44
C ASP A 170 -2.26 -7.95 8.35
N ILE A 171 -1.02 -7.47 8.52
CA ILE A 171 0.10 -7.73 7.61
C ILE A 171 0.41 -9.23 7.57
N LEU A 172 0.58 -9.87 8.74
CA LEU A 172 0.90 -11.30 8.79
C LEU A 172 -0.25 -12.18 8.26
N ASN A 173 -1.50 -11.80 8.50
CA ASN A 173 -2.64 -12.47 7.90
C ASN A 173 -2.72 -12.24 6.38
N SER A 174 -2.25 -11.09 5.88
CA SER A 174 -2.12 -10.85 4.44
C SER A 174 -1.06 -11.76 3.82
N PHE A 175 0.07 -12.00 4.50
CA PHE A 175 1.07 -12.97 4.03
C PHE A 175 0.54 -14.40 4.00
N LEU A 176 -0.31 -14.79 4.97
CA LEU A 176 -1.01 -16.07 4.90
C LEU A 176 -1.97 -16.14 3.70
N LYS A 177 -2.76 -15.08 3.45
CA LYS A 177 -3.64 -15.00 2.27
C LYS A 177 -2.84 -15.13 0.96
N MET A 178 -1.66 -14.49 0.88
CA MET A 178 -0.76 -14.66 -0.27
C MET A 178 -0.32 -16.12 -0.44
N SER A 179 0.01 -16.81 0.65
CA SER A 179 0.32 -18.24 0.62
C SER A 179 -0.86 -19.08 0.13
N GLU A 180 -2.08 -18.79 0.60
CA GLU A 180 -3.32 -19.44 0.17
C GLU A 180 -3.61 -19.23 -1.33
N GLN A 181 -3.11 -18.14 -1.90
CA GLN A 181 -3.28 -17.77 -3.31
C GLN A 181 -2.13 -18.24 -4.22
N MET A 182 -1.05 -18.80 -3.67
CA MET A 182 0.04 -19.36 -4.46
C MET A 182 -0.10 -20.87 -4.67
N PRO A 183 0.24 -21.40 -5.86
CA PRO A 183 0.22 -22.85 -6.11
C PRO A 183 1.08 -23.67 -5.13
N GLU A 184 2.23 -23.12 -4.72
CA GLU A 184 3.19 -23.84 -3.86
C GLU A 184 2.81 -23.80 -2.37
N PHE A 185 1.84 -22.95 -1.97
CA PHE A 185 1.43 -22.76 -0.57
C PHE A 185 2.63 -22.55 0.38
N TRP A 186 3.41 -21.51 0.12
CA TRP A 186 4.56 -21.13 0.93
C TRP A 186 4.47 -19.68 1.38
N TRP A 187 5.15 -19.36 2.48
CA TRP A 187 5.23 -18.00 2.99
C TRP A 187 5.98 -17.08 2.00
N PRO A 188 5.46 -15.88 1.68
CA PRO A 188 6.14 -14.97 0.76
C PRO A 188 7.48 -14.48 1.34
N THR A 189 8.47 -14.34 0.47
CA THR A 189 9.86 -14.00 0.87
C THR A 189 10.27 -12.58 0.51
N PHE A 190 9.65 -12.01 -0.52
CA PHE A 190 9.80 -10.60 -0.88
C PHE A 190 8.54 -10.15 -1.66
N PRO A 191 7.38 -10.07 -0.98
CA PRO A 191 6.12 -9.71 -1.61
C PRO A 191 6.17 -8.27 -2.15
N GLU A 192 5.84 -8.09 -3.43
CA GLU A 192 5.68 -6.79 -4.10
C GLU A 192 4.21 -6.61 -4.55
N ILE A 193 3.85 -5.40 -4.99
CA ILE A 193 2.53 -5.14 -5.63
C ILE A 193 2.28 -6.08 -6.82
N THR A 194 3.35 -6.54 -7.49
CA THR A 194 3.30 -7.45 -8.63
C THR A 194 3.51 -8.93 -8.25
N GLY A 195 3.36 -9.31 -6.98
CA GLY A 195 3.52 -10.69 -6.49
C GLY A 195 4.86 -10.93 -5.80
N ASP A 196 5.16 -12.17 -5.44
CA ASP A 196 6.42 -12.48 -4.74
C ASP A 196 7.62 -12.48 -5.68
N SER A 197 8.51 -11.49 -5.51
CA SER A 197 9.74 -11.37 -6.31
C SER A 197 10.84 -12.34 -5.88
N ARG A 198 10.72 -12.93 -4.68
CA ARG A 198 11.68 -13.89 -4.11
C ARG A 198 13.13 -13.43 -4.11
N ARG A 199 13.34 -12.12 -4.00
CA ARG A 199 14.66 -11.52 -3.93
C ARG A 199 15.28 -11.72 -2.55
N MET A 200 16.58 -11.49 -2.48
CA MET A 200 17.41 -11.72 -1.29
C MET A 200 17.50 -13.22 -0.95
N ASN A 201 17.74 -13.57 0.31
CA ASN A 201 18.00 -14.95 0.71
C ASN A 201 17.22 -15.35 1.97
N SER A 202 17.01 -16.66 2.15
CA SER A 202 16.40 -17.25 3.35
C SER A 202 14.92 -16.85 3.57
N ASN A 203 14.32 -17.35 4.65
CA ASN A 203 12.90 -17.18 4.95
C ASN A 203 12.73 -16.42 6.27
N HIS A 204 12.52 -15.11 6.21
CA HIS A 204 12.48 -14.24 7.40
C HIS A 204 11.09 -14.13 8.01
N GLY A 205 10.05 -14.49 7.28
CA GLY A 205 8.68 -14.56 7.79
C GLY A 205 8.52 -15.47 9.01
N ILE A 206 9.36 -16.51 9.13
CA ILE A 206 9.41 -17.37 10.33
C ILE A 206 9.68 -16.54 11.58
N ALA A 207 10.67 -15.64 11.52
CA ALA A 207 11.06 -14.79 12.63
C ALA A 207 9.95 -13.79 12.99
N THR A 208 9.33 -13.18 11.98
CA THR A 208 8.24 -12.21 12.18
C THR A 208 7.01 -12.88 12.83
N VAL A 209 6.59 -14.04 12.32
CA VAL A 209 5.43 -14.78 12.85
C VAL A 209 5.68 -15.21 14.30
N ILE A 210 6.84 -15.78 14.59
CA ILE A 210 7.11 -16.28 15.95
C ILE A 210 7.26 -15.13 16.95
N ASP A 211 7.82 -13.99 16.54
CA ASP A 211 7.90 -12.79 17.39
C ASP A 211 6.50 -12.28 17.77
N ALA A 212 5.62 -12.08 16.78
CA ALA A 212 4.24 -11.67 17.00
C ALA A 212 3.46 -12.66 17.88
N TYR A 213 3.57 -13.96 17.60
CA TYR A 213 2.91 -15.00 18.39
C TYR A 213 3.41 -15.04 19.84
N ARG A 214 4.73 -15.00 20.07
CA ARG A 214 5.32 -15.05 21.42
C ARG A 214 5.01 -13.81 22.25
N LYS A 215 4.82 -12.66 21.61
CA LYS A 215 4.36 -11.41 22.25
C LYS A 215 2.84 -11.35 22.45
N GLY A 216 2.11 -12.36 21.99
CA GLY A 216 0.67 -12.48 22.23
C GLY A 216 -0.19 -11.55 21.38
N LEU A 217 0.25 -11.17 20.18
CA LEU A 217 -0.57 -10.40 19.26
C LEU A 217 -1.87 -11.17 18.93
N LYS A 218 -3.00 -10.46 18.96
CA LYS A 218 -4.32 -11.03 18.66
C LYS A 218 -4.42 -11.32 17.16
N GLY A 219 -5.15 -12.38 16.79
CA GLY A 219 -5.38 -12.73 15.38
C GLY A 219 -4.23 -13.49 14.70
N ILE A 220 -3.19 -13.89 15.44
CA ILE A 220 -2.13 -14.76 14.95
C ILE A 220 -2.50 -16.23 15.20
N ASP A 221 -3.14 -16.87 14.21
CA ASP A 221 -3.44 -18.31 14.25
C ASP A 221 -2.23 -19.12 13.78
N LEU A 222 -1.39 -19.52 14.73
CA LEU A 222 -0.17 -20.27 14.42
C LEU A 222 -0.46 -21.62 13.75
N ALA A 223 -1.60 -22.27 14.04
CA ALA A 223 -1.93 -23.56 13.43
C ALA A 223 -2.22 -23.41 11.93
N ARG A 224 -2.87 -22.30 11.54
CA ARG A 224 -3.09 -21.96 10.12
C ARG A 224 -1.83 -21.46 9.42
N ILE A 225 -1.01 -20.68 10.11
CA ILE A 225 0.20 -20.07 9.53
C ILE A 225 1.33 -21.08 9.36
N TYR A 226 1.50 -22.00 10.32
CA TYR A 226 2.66 -22.89 10.39
C TYR A 226 2.90 -23.70 9.09
N PRO A 227 1.89 -24.29 8.41
CA PRO A 227 2.13 -25.03 7.17
C PRO A 227 2.77 -24.17 6.07
N ALA A 228 2.36 -22.92 5.88
CA ALA A 228 2.92 -22.02 4.87
C ALA A 228 4.39 -21.65 5.19
N VAL A 229 4.67 -21.35 6.45
CA VAL A 229 6.02 -21.04 6.96
C VAL A 229 6.94 -22.25 6.86
N ARG A 230 6.42 -23.45 7.16
CA ARG A 230 7.11 -24.73 7.06
C ARG A 230 7.46 -25.07 5.60
N ASN A 231 6.54 -24.89 4.67
CA ASN A 231 6.76 -25.16 3.25
C ASN A 231 7.79 -24.22 2.61
N ALA A 232 7.98 -23.01 3.17
CA ALA A 232 8.99 -22.08 2.65
C ALA A 232 10.45 -22.55 2.87
N VAL A 233 10.68 -23.51 3.77
CA VAL A 233 12.02 -24.01 4.15
C VAL A 233 12.28 -25.49 3.83
N MET A 234 11.34 -26.19 3.18
CA MET A 234 11.49 -27.58 2.76
C MET A 234 11.46 -27.72 1.26
#